data_AF-A0A947UIM3-F1
#
_entry.id   AF-A0A947UIM3-F1
#
_cell.length_a   1.000
_cell.length_b   1.000
_cell.length_c   1.000
_cell.angle_alpha   90.00
_cell.angle_beta   90.00
_cell.angle_gamma   90.00
#
_symmetry.space_group_name_H-M   'P 1'
#
loop_
_entity.id
_entity.type
_entity.pdbx_description
1 polymer ?
#
loop_
_entity_poly.entity_id
_entity_poly.type
_entity_poly.pdbx_seq_one_letter_code
_entity_poly.pdbx_strand_id
1 'polypeptide(L)'
;FRIKGFFRDYRKHRTTKLVLVLHSWELAFLALISAWLWPAPAWLWFAVGGWIFHLVCDQIFNRVGFPFYFLSYRFLKGFERSRLPCPQGESQP
;
A
#
# COMPACT_ATOMS: atom_id res chain seq x y z
N PHE A 1 17.36 11.95 7.93
CA PHE A 1 16.20 11.66 7.07
C PHE A 1 15.60 12.97 6.56
N ARG A 2 15.56 13.23 5.24
CA ARG A 2 14.94 14.44 4.67
C ARG A 2 13.69 14.05 3.90
N ILE A 3 12.52 14.55 4.30
CA ILE A 3 11.21 14.21 3.71
C ILE A 3 11.19 14.43 2.18
N LYS A 4 11.79 15.53 1.69
CA LYS A 4 11.89 15.79 0.25
C LYS A 4 12.68 14.72 -0.51
N GLY A 5 13.75 14.20 0.08
CA GLY A 5 14.55 13.11 -0.49
C GLY A 5 13.74 11.81 -0.56
N PHE A 6 13.02 11.49 0.51
CA PHE A 6 12.13 10.33 0.56
C PHE A 6 11.11 10.32 -0.59
N PHE A 7 10.34 11.40 -0.77
CA PHE A 7 9.35 11.46 -1.85
C PHE A 7 9.96 11.43 -3.25
N ARG A 8 11.14 12.03 -3.42
CA ARG A 8 11.88 11.97 -4.69
C ARG A 8 12.28 10.53 -5.01
N ASP A 9 12.83 9.82 -4.03
CA ASP A 9 13.37 8.48 -4.23
C ASP A 9 12.25 7.45 -4.46
N TYR A 10 11.08 7.61 -3.81
CA TYR A 10 9.88 6.83 -4.10
C TYR A 10 9.32 7.08 -5.51
N ARG A 11 9.23 8.35 -5.92
CA ARG A 11 8.78 8.73 -7.28
C ARG A 11 9.69 8.20 -8.38
N LYS A 12 11.00 8.18 -8.13
CA LYS A 12 11.99 7.60 -9.03
C LYS A 12 12.16 6.09 -8.88
N HIS A 13 11.37 5.47 -7.99
CA HIS A 13 11.41 4.03 -7.73
C HIS A 13 12.80 3.50 -7.32
N ARG A 14 13.60 4.35 -6.67
CA ARG A 14 14.97 4.07 -6.22
C ARG A 14 15.03 3.28 -4.90
N THR A 15 13.88 2.93 -4.33
CA THR A 15 13.78 2.23 -3.05
C THR A 15 13.94 0.73 -3.25
N THR A 16 14.92 0.12 -2.58
CA THR A 16 15.13 -1.33 -2.59
C THR A 16 13.99 -2.08 -1.91
N LYS A 17 13.52 -1.56 -0.78
CA LYS A 17 12.41 -2.11 0.00
C LYS A 17 11.14 -1.30 -0.20
N LEU A 18 10.02 -2.00 -0.41
CA LEU A 18 8.71 -1.39 -0.61
C LEU A 18 7.73 -1.83 0.49
N VAL A 19 7.77 -1.13 1.62
CA VAL A 19 6.89 -1.37 2.78
C VAL A 19 5.70 -0.41 2.69
N LEU A 20 4.57 -0.91 2.18
CA LEU A 20 3.33 -0.15 2.00
C LEU A 20 2.21 -0.71 2.88
N VAL A 21 2.31 -0.51 4.19
CA VAL A 21 1.40 -1.12 5.18
C VAL A 21 -0.06 -0.77 4.89
N LEU A 22 -0.36 0.52 4.70
CA LEU A 22 -1.72 1.00 4.42
C LEU A 22 -2.21 0.68 3.00
N HIS A 23 -1.38 0.12 2.12
CA HIS A 23 -1.84 -0.29 0.78
C HIS A 23 -2.12 -1.79 0.78
N SER A 24 -2.82 -2.27 1.81
CA SER A 24 -3.15 -3.68 1.95
C SER A 24 -4.63 -3.95 2.21
N TRP A 25 -5.15 -4.95 1.51
CA TRP A 25 -6.53 -5.41 1.71
C TRP A 25 -6.73 -5.99 3.10
N GLU A 26 -5.74 -6.70 3.64
CA GLU A 26 -5.85 -7.28 4.99
C GLU A 26 -6.09 -6.20 6.05
N LEU A 27 -5.36 -5.08 5.97
CA LEU A 27 -5.53 -3.99 6.92
C LEU A 27 -6.82 -3.20 6.69
N ALA A 28 -7.23 -2.98 5.44
CA ALA A 28 -8.50 -2.33 5.14
C ALA A 28 -9.69 -3.15 5.66
N PHE A 29 -9.67 -4.47 5.47
CA PHE A 29 -10.70 -5.35 6.02
C PHE A 29 -10.66 -5.43 7.54
N LEU A 30 -9.47 -5.47 8.15
CA LEU A 30 -9.35 -5.41 9.61
C LEU A 30 -9.93 -4.10 10.17
N ALA A 31 -9.66 -2.96 9.51
CA ALA A 31 -10.22 -1.67 9.89
C ALA A 31 -11.75 -1.64 9.72
N LEU A 32 -12.29 -2.22 8.63
CA LEU A 32 -13.72 -2.34 8.40
C LEU A 32 -14.41 -3.19 9.48
N ILE A 33 -13.85 -4.38 9.78
CA ILE A 33 -14.36 -5.26 10.82
C ILE A 33 -14.29 -4.56 12.19
N SER A 34 -13.20 -3.85 12.47
CA SER A 34 -13.06 -3.11 13.73
C SER A 34 -14.11 -1.99 13.82
N ALA A 35 -14.32 -1.22 12.75
CA ALA A 35 -15.35 -0.18 12.72
C ALA A 35 -16.77 -0.76 12.90
N TRP A 36 -17.00 -2.01 12.47
CA TRP A 36 -18.28 -2.70 12.62
C TRP A 36 -18.50 -3.25 14.04
N LEU A 37 -17.47 -3.84 14.65
CA LEU A 37 -17.57 -4.51 15.96
C LEU A 37 -17.60 -3.53 17.14
N TRP A 38 -17.01 -2.35 16.98
CA TRP A 38 -17.04 -1.28 17.98
C TRP A 38 -17.91 -0.13 17.50
N PRO A 39 -18.61 0.59 18.39
CA PRO A 39 -19.45 1.74 18.01
C PRO A 39 -18.59 2.87 17.43
N ALA A 40 -18.33 2.78 16.12
CA ALA A 40 -17.46 3.69 15.41
C ALA A 40 -18.17 5.03 15.13
N PRO A 41 -17.50 6.16 15.35
CA PRO A 41 -18.03 7.46 14.97
C PRO A 41 -18.12 7.58 13.44
N ALA A 42 -19.04 8.42 12.94
CA ALA A 42 -19.29 8.58 11.51
C ALA A 42 -18.02 8.90 10.68
N TRP A 43 -17.10 9.70 11.21
CA TRP A 43 -15.85 10.03 10.52
C TRP A 43 -15.00 8.80 10.21
N LEU A 44 -15.03 7.77 11.06
CA LEU A 44 -14.25 6.55 10.85
C LEU A 44 -14.79 5.75 9.67
N TRP A 45 -16.12 5.70 9.51
CA TRP A 45 -16.76 5.08 8.34
C TRP A 45 -16.36 5.78 7.04
N PHE A 46 -16.31 7.11 7.02
CA PHE A 46 -15.82 7.86 5.86
C PHE A 46 -14.34 7.59 5.58
N ALA A 47 -13.51 7.50 6.63
CA ALA A 47 -12.09 7.19 6.47
C ALA A 47 -11.87 5.78 5.90
N VAL A 48 -12.55 4.76 6.45
CA VAL A 48 -12.46 3.37 5.96
C VAL A 48 -13.05 3.25 4.55
N GLY A 49 -14.19 3.87 4.28
CA GLY A 49 -14.81 3.87 2.94
C GLY A 49 -13.91 4.53 1.90
N GLY A 50 -13.32 5.69 2.23
CA GLY A 50 -12.36 6.37 1.36
C GLY A 50 -11.09 5.56 1.13
N TRP A 51 -10.61 4.85 2.15
CA TRP A 51 -9.47 3.95 2.02
C TRP A 51 -9.77 2.75 1.11
N ILE A 52 -10.92 2.09 1.28
CA ILE A 52 -11.35 1.00 0.39
C ILE A 52 -11.48 1.51 -1.05
N PHE A 53 -12.13 2.66 -1.25
CA PHE A 53 -12.24 3.28 -2.57
C PHE A 53 -10.88 3.53 -3.21
N HIS A 54 -9.94 4.10 -2.45
CA HIS A 54 -8.56 4.30 -2.90
C HIS A 54 -7.89 2.99 -3.33
N LEU A 55 -8.02 1.90 -2.55
CA LEU A 55 -7.47 0.58 -2.91
C LEU A 55 -8.10 0.00 -4.18
N VAL A 56 -9.41 0.19 -4.39
CA VAL A 56 -10.09 -0.24 -5.63
C VAL A 56 -9.53 0.52 -6.82
N CYS A 57 -9.39 1.84 -6.73
CA CYS A 57 -8.79 2.64 -7.80
C CYS A 57 -7.37 2.16 -8.11
N ASP A 58 -6.56 1.97 -7.08
CA ASP A 58 -5.21 1.43 -7.19
C ASP A 58 -5.18 0.06 -7.90
N GLN A 59 -6.12 -0.82 -7.59
CA GLN A 59 -6.22 -2.14 -8.19
C GLN A 59 -6.55 -2.11 -9.70
N ILE A 60 -7.36 -1.12 -10.11
CA ILE A 60 -7.80 -0.94 -11.49
C ILE A 60 -6.73 -0.24 -12.33
N PHE A 61 -6.10 0.80 -11.78
CA PHE A 61 -5.25 1.69 -12.55
C PHE A 61 -3.75 1.34 -12.49
N ASN A 62 -3.27 0.69 -11.43
CA ASN A 62 -1.86 0.34 -11.31
C ASN A 62 -1.55 -1.00 -11.98
N ARG A 63 -0.50 -1.01 -12.81
CA ARG A 63 0.00 -2.21 -13.50
C ARG A 63 0.89 -3.08 -12.60
N VAL A 64 0.36 -3.50 -11.45
CA VAL A 64 1.10 -4.28 -10.44
C VAL A 64 0.51 -5.64 -10.09
N GLY A 65 -0.66 -5.98 -10.66
CA GLY A 65 -1.35 -7.23 -10.37
C GLY A 65 -2.01 -7.28 -8.99
N PHE A 66 -2.99 -8.16 -8.83
CA PHE A 66 -3.79 -8.29 -7.60
C PHE A 66 -2.99 -8.66 -6.34
N PRO A 67 -2.04 -9.63 -6.37
CA PRO A 67 -1.31 -10.04 -5.18
C PRO A 67 -0.48 -8.92 -4.54
N PHE A 68 -0.11 -7.89 -5.32
CA PHE A 68 0.71 -6.78 -4.84
C PHE A 68 0.09 -6.04 -3.64
N TYR A 69 -1.24 -5.99 -3.56
CA TYR A 69 -1.98 -5.32 -2.49
C TYR A 69 -2.22 -6.19 -1.26
N PHE A 70 -1.55 -7.34 -1.16
CA PHE A 70 -1.55 -8.14 0.06
C PHE A 70 -0.25 -7.87 0.83
N LEU A 71 -0.39 -7.47 2.09
CA LEU A 71 0.74 -7.27 2.99
C LEU A 71 1.48 -8.60 3.19
N SER A 72 0.74 -9.68 3.36
CA SER A 72 1.26 -11.05 3.45
C SER A 72 2.09 -11.44 2.21
N TYR A 73 1.59 -11.15 1.01
CA TYR A 73 2.33 -11.38 -0.23
C TYR A 73 3.65 -10.58 -0.26
N ARG A 74 3.62 -9.28 0.07
CA ARG A 74 4.83 -8.46 0.12
C ARG A 74 5.81 -8.94 1.19
N PHE A 75 5.31 -9.39 2.33
CA PHE A 75 6.11 -9.99 3.40
C PHE A 75 6.81 -11.27 2.94
N LEU A 76 6.10 -12.17 2.25
CA LEU A 76 6.69 -13.40 1.69
C LEU A 76 7.74 -13.11 0.61
N LYS A 77 7.67 -11.95 -0.07
CA LYS A 77 8.70 -11.47 -0.99
C LYS A 77 9.81 -10.67 -0.30
N GLY A 78 9.80 -10.58 1.03
CA GLY A 78 10.79 -9.85 1.84
C GLY A 78 10.74 -8.34 1.62
N PHE A 79 9.62 -7.82 1.11
CA PHE A 79 9.44 -6.44 0.66
C PHE A 79 10.45 -5.98 -0.41
N GLU A 80 11.17 -6.91 -1.05
CA GLU A 80 12.15 -6.58 -2.09
C GLU A 80 11.43 -6.11 -3.35
N ARG A 81 11.64 -4.85 -3.75
CA ARG A 81 11.00 -4.29 -4.96
C ARG A 81 11.29 -5.11 -6.21
N SER A 82 12.50 -5.65 -6.31
CA SER A 82 12.95 -6.53 -7.41
C SER A 82 12.19 -7.85 -7.48
N ARG A 83 11.53 -8.27 -6.40
CA ARG A 83 10.73 -9.50 -6.31
C ARG A 83 9.23 -9.23 -6.38
N LEU A 84 8.83 -7.97 -6.54
CA LEU A 84 7.44 -7.56 -6.65
C LEU A 84 7.09 -7.25 -8.10
N PRO A 85 5.85 -7.54 -8.53
CA PRO A 85 5.35 -7.24 -9.87
C PRO A 85 5.09 -5.74 -10.02
N CYS A 86 6.12 -4.90 -9.93
CA CYS A 86 5.99 -3.45 -10.06
C CYS A 86 7.11 -2.88 -10.93
N PRO A 87 6.95 -1.66 -11.47
CA PRO A 87 7.98 -1.01 -12.26
C PRO A 87 9.31 -0.94 -11.49
N GLN A 88 10.37 -1.46 -12.07
CA GLN A 88 11.71 -1.32 -11.49
C GLN A 88 12.20 0.08 -11.83
N GLY A 89 12.61 0.84 -10.80
CA GLY A 89 13.12 2.19 -10.98
C GLY A 89 14.53 2.25 -11.51
N GLU A 90 15.03 3.46 -11.67
CA GLU A 90 16.47 3.68 -11.83
C GLU A 90 17.21 3.09 -10.61
N SER A 91 18.33 2.42 -10.86
CA SER A 91 19.26 2.05 -9.80
C SER A 91 19.71 3.30 -9.03
N GLN A 92 19.89 3.16 -7.71
CA GLN A 92 20.61 4.20 -6.97
C GLN A 92 22.05 4.25 -7.49
N PRO A 93 22.62 5.46 -7.70
CA PRO A 93 24.05 5.59 -7.97
C PRO A 93 24.89 5.08 -6.80
#